data_AF-A0A6H5G8G8-F1
#
_entry.id   AF-A0A6H5G8G8-F1
#
_cell.length_a   1.000
_cell.length_b   1.000
_cell.length_c   1.000
_cell.angle_alpha   90.00
_cell.angle_beta   90.00
_cell.angle_gamma   90.00
#
_symmetry.space_group_name_H-M   'P 1'
#
loop_
_entity.id
_entity.type
_entity.pdbx_description
1 polymer ?
#
loop_
_entity_poly.entity_id
_entity_poly.type
_entity_poly.pdbx_seq_one_letter_code
_entity_poly.pdbx_strand_id
1 'polypeptide(L)'
;MNLEKRTISELPYVLIPKSNLKILIDTGSTKSYCNPTIAENFFQNKIRKEPFIVKTAHGSSRGNFTTLVPCEKLHVAKEKVIEEKNKDREDLPAIPPEVYVKTVQKQSKTKPKYNKEIIKTIDHELKTAQIIPRHHNTKEKIHLSNIRRPKKFSESVINAWDDTLDRSEVLTKKFGLNITREDLLTLRESNWLNDKIINFYMELIDQRSRQNHKLPTTFSFNTFLYVSLKAGGYTRVKNYTRKTDLFEKDIIFIPIFKAAHWRLITIYIKLQKIEYLDSLGKDGTDILEDIKNYLTEEHNHKKGTPLDTTNWKFTQRTDIPLQQNNDDCGVFVCQYAKSLGSSEEIQIKHSQIPEVRKLMCEEILANELL
;
A
#
# COMPACT_ATOMS: atom_id res chain seq x y z
N MET A 1 -43.41 19.45 29.96
CA MET A 1 -42.57 19.22 31.15
C MET A 1 -42.84 17.81 31.64
N ASN A 2 -41.84 17.12 32.18
CA ASN A 2 -41.77 15.68 32.55
C ASN A 2 -41.45 14.66 31.45
N LEU A 3 -40.17 14.67 31.06
CA LEU A 3 -39.41 13.45 30.71
C LEU A 3 -39.16 12.66 32.00
N GLU A 4 -40.07 11.75 32.37
CA GLU A 4 -39.80 10.77 33.41
C GLU A 4 -39.27 9.46 32.82
N LYS A 5 -38.25 8.92 33.51
CA LYS A 5 -37.63 7.59 33.40
C LYS A 5 -36.66 7.36 32.24
N ARG A 6 -35.46 7.95 32.37
CA ARG A 6 -34.22 7.22 32.05
C ARG A 6 -33.68 6.65 33.35
N THR A 7 -33.89 5.34 33.55
CA THR A 7 -33.21 4.55 34.58
C THR A 7 -31.71 4.79 34.49
N ILE A 8 -31.12 5.30 35.57
CA ILE A 8 -29.69 5.56 35.70
C ILE A 8 -28.99 4.20 35.63
N SER A 9 -28.39 3.90 34.47
CA SER A 9 -27.60 2.69 34.26
C SER A 9 -26.38 2.71 35.19
N GLU A 10 -26.25 1.69 36.02
CA GLU A 10 -25.18 1.54 36.99
C GLU A 10 -23.84 1.29 36.26
N LEU A 11 -22.84 2.14 36.50
CA LEU A 11 -21.57 2.12 35.77
C LEU A 11 -20.45 1.45 36.60
N PRO A 12 -19.72 0.46 36.06
CA PRO A 12 -18.47 -0.04 36.63
C PRO A 12 -17.26 0.84 36.23
N TYR A 13 -16.28 1.00 37.12
CA TYR A 13 -14.99 1.66 36.86
C TYR A 13 -13.82 0.82 37.39
N VAL A 14 -12.61 1.08 36.89
CA VAL A 14 -11.39 0.34 37.27
C VAL A 14 -10.62 1.09 38.35
N LEU A 15 -10.24 0.41 39.42
CA LEU A 15 -9.29 0.93 40.42
C LEU A 15 -7.88 0.38 40.15
N ILE A 16 -6.88 1.26 40.08
CA ILE A 16 -5.47 0.87 39.98
C ILE A 16 -4.83 0.96 41.37
N PRO A 17 -4.46 -0.18 42.01
CA PRO A 17 -4.08 -0.21 43.43
C PRO A 17 -2.86 0.64 43.79
N LYS A 18 -1.87 0.74 42.90
CA LYS A 18 -0.60 1.43 43.18
C LYS A 18 -0.66 2.96 43.09
N SER A 19 -1.80 3.53 42.69
CA SER A 19 -1.88 4.97 42.42
C SER A 19 -3.17 5.64 42.91
N ASN A 20 -4.08 4.91 43.58
CA ASN A 20 -5.41 5.39 43.97
C ASN A 20 -6.22 6.03 42.81
N LEU A 21 -5.82 5.76 41.56
CA LEU A 21 -6.50 6.27 40.36
C LEU A 21 -7.75 5.43 40.09
N LYS A 22 -8.89 6.12 40.00
CA LYS A 22 -10.15 5.58 39.52
C LYS A 22 -10.27 5.91 38.03
N ILE A 23 -10.13 4.91 37.16
CA ILE A 23 -10.22 5.09 35.71
C ILE A 23 -11.61 4.68 35.25
N LEU A 24 -12.34 5.65 34.70
CA LEU A 24 -13.56 5.38 33.96
C LEU A 24 -13.20 4.75 32.61
N ILE A 25 -13.86 3.66 32.23
CA ILE A 25 -13.77 3.15 30.87
C ILE A 25 -14.69 4.01 30.00
N ASP A 26 -14.17 5.11 29.47
CA ASP A 26 -14.84 5.92 28.45
C ASP A 26 -14.36 5.44 27.06
N THR A 27 -15.21 4.69 26.34
CA THR A 27 -14.91 4.29 24.95
C THR A 27 -15.46 5.27 23.90
N GLY A 28 -15.89 6.47 24.30
CA GLY A 28 -16.24 7.55 23.37
C GLY A 28 -17.51 7.31 22.54
N SER A 29 -18.38 6.39 22.97
CA SER A 29 -19.64 6.04 22.31
C SER A 29 -20.80 6.08 23.31
N THR A 30 -21.98 6.54 22.88
CA THR A 30 -23.22 6.53 23.68
C THR A 30 -23.73 5.13 24.03
N LYS A 31 -23.04 4.07 23.59
CA LYS A 31 -23.31 2.65 23.91
C LYS A 31 -22.13 1.97 24.63
N SER A 32 -21.30 2.74 25.33
CA SER A 32 -20.11 2.26 26.04
C SER A 32 -20.45 1.68 27.42
N TYR A 33 -21.26 0.63 27.47
CA TYR A 33 -21.67 0.01 28.74
C TYR A 33 -21.20 -1.43 28.78
N CYS A 34 -20.25 -1.75 29.67
CA CYS A 34 -20.07 -3.14 30.07
C CYS A 34 -21.16 -3.45 31.10
N ASN A 35 -22.15 -4.24 30.70
CA ASN A 35 -23.25 -4.68 31.58
C ASN A 35 -22.65 -5.35 32.83
N PRO A 36 -23.11 -5.03 34.06
CA PRO A 36 -22.63 -5.67 35.29
C PRO A 36 -22.59 -7.21 35.23
N THR A 37 -23.61 -7.81 34.61
CA THR A 37 -23.70 -9.26 34.36
C THR A 37 -22.60 -9.77 33.42
N ILE A 38 -22.22 -8.98 32.42
CA ILE A 38 -21.10 -9.29 31.52
C ILE A 38 -19.78 -9.11 32.28
N ALA A 39 -19.66 -8.05 33.08
CA ALA A 39 -18.47 -7.79 33.90
C ALA A 39 -18.24 -8.91 34.93
N GLU A 40 -19.30 -9.50 35.50
CA GLU A 40 -19.20 -10.67 36.38
C GLU A 40 -18.55 -11.85 35.66
N ASN A 41 -18.88 -12.12 34.39
CA ASN A 41 -18.27 -13.21 33.64
C ASN A 41 -16.75 -13.09 33.49
N PHE A 42 -16.20 -11.87 33.39
CA PHE A 42 -14.77 -11.64 33.20
C PHE A 42 -14.02 -11.31 34.49
N PHE A 43 -14.72 -10.79 35.50
CA PHE A 43 -14.15 -10.26 36.74
C PHE A 43 -14.86 -10.82 37.99
N GLN A 44 -15.22 -12.10 37.96
CA GLN A 44 -15.87 -12.82 39.07
C GLN A 44 -15.22 -12.49 40.42
N ASN A 45 -16.05 -12.16 41.42
CA ASN A 45 -15.63 -11.80 42.79
C ASN A 45 -14.72 -10.56 42.93
N LYS A 46 -14.59 -9.73 41.90
CA LYS A 46 -13.79 -8.48 41.93
C LYS A 46 -14.61 -7.21 41.84
N ILE A 47 -15.93 -7.33 41.67
CA ILE A 47 -16.86 -6.21 41.70
C ILE A 47 -17.15 -5.84 43.15
N ARG A 48 -16.99 -4.56 43.50
CA ARG A 48 -17.27 -4.00 44.82
C ARG A 48 -18.35 -2.95 44.73
N LYS A 49 -19.22 -2.88 45.73
CA LYS A 49 -20.25 -1.83 45.81
C LYS A 49 -19.68 -0.62 46.54
N GLU A 50 -19.01 0.27 45.83
CA GLU A 50 -18.54 1.55 46.38
C GLU A 50 -19.09 2.72 45.56
N PRO A 51 -19.96 3.56 46.14
CA PRO A 51 -20.52 4.72 45.45
C PRO A 51 -19.45 5.75 45.06
N PHE A 52 -19.62 6.35 43.88
CA PHE A 52 -18.74 7.38 43.35
C PHE A 52 -19.50 8.34 42.43
N ILE A 53 -18.93 9.52 42.18
CA ILE A 53 -19.51 10.52 41.27
C ILE A 53 -18.52 10.79 40.15
N VAL A 54 -18.99 10.73 38.92
CA VAL A 54 -18.27 11.13 37.71
C VAL A 54 -18.72 12.53 37.35
N LYS A 55 -17.78 13.44 37.17
CA LYS A 55 -18.05 14.79 36.64
C LYS A 55 -17.45 14.89 35.24
N THR A 56 -18.23 15.32 34.26
CA THR A 56 -17.80 15.64 32.90
C THR A 56 -17.99 17.13 32.64
N ALA A 57 -17.49 17.62 31.51
CA ALA A 57 -17.71 19.02 31.09
C ALA A 57 -19.20 19.37 30.88
N HIS A 58 -20.09 18.36 30.81
CA HIS A 58 -21.51 18.53 30.50
C HIS A 58 -22.45 18.10 31.65
N GLY A 59 -21.93 17.66 32.81
CA GLY A 59 -22.75 17.27 33.96
C GLY A 59 -22.09 16.28 34.91
N SER A 60 -22.85 15.73 35.86
CA SER A 60 -22.36 14.72 36.80
C SER A 60 -23.29 13.51 36.91
N SER A 61 -22.74 12.30 36.98
CA SER A 61 -23.47 11.05 37.19
C SER A 61 -22.94 10.29 38.41
N ARG A 62 -23.82 9.58 39.13
CA ARG A 62 -23.47 8.77 40.30
C ARG A 62 -23.47 7.30 39.93
N GLY A 63 -22.42 6.57 40.30
CA GLY A 63 -22.30 5.12 40.14
C GLY A 63 -22.13 4.43 41.48
N ASN A 64 -22.48 3.13 41.54
CA ASN A 64 -22.51 2.35 42.79
C ASN A 64 -21.54 1.17 42.83
N PHE A 65 -20.92 0.81 41.69
CA PHE A 65 -20.09 -0.39 41.57
C PHE A 65 -18.72 -0.07 40.99
N THR A 66 -17.71 -0.80 41.46
CA THR A 66 -16.29 -0.69 41.09
C THR A 66 -15.78 -2.08 40.75
N THR A 67 -14.73 -2.20 39.93
CA THR A 67 -14.02 -3.45 39.76
C THR A 67 -12.51 -3.24 39.82
N LEU A 68 -11.80 -4.21 40.41
CA LEU A 68 -10.34 -4.23 40.46
C LEU A 68 -9.80 -5.06 39.30
N VAL A 69 -9.17 -4.40 38.32
CA VAL A 69 -8.43 -5.08 37.26
C VAL A 69 -6.95 -5.08 37.64
N PRO A 70 -6.33 -6.25 37.89
CA PRO A 70 -4.89 -6.33 38.09
C PRO A 70 -4.17 -5.79 36.85
N CYS A 71 -3.25 -4.83 37.04
CA CYS A 71 -2.49 -4.21 35.94
C CYS A 71 -1.80 -5.24 35.04
N GLU A 72 -1.39 -6.37 35.60
CA GLU A 72 -0.76 -7.50 34.90
C GLU A 72 -1.65 -8.04 33.75
N LYS A 73 -2.96 -8.20 33.98
CA LYS A 73 -3.89 -8.71 32.94
C LYS A 73 -4.11 -7.71 31.79
N LEU A 74 -4.04 -6.41 32.08
CA LEU A 74 -4.13 -5.34 31.08
C LEU A 74 -2.89 -5.29 30.19
N HIS A 75 -1.71 -5.54 30.78
CA HIS A 75 -0.46 -5.61 30.04
C HIS A 75 -0.48 -6.78 29.06
N VAL A 76 -0.81 -7.98 29.54
CA VAL A 76 -0.86 -9.21 28.72
C VAL A 76 -1.87 -9.08 27.56
N ALA A 77 -3.06 -8.54 27.79
CA ALA A 77 -4.05 -8.36 26.73
C ALA A 77 -3.58 -7.36 25.66
N LYS A 78 -2.93 -6.28 26.07
CA LYS A 78 -2.36 -5.28 25.15
C LYS A 78 -1.18 -5.87 24.37
N GLU A 79 -0.33 -6.66 25.02
CA GLU A 79 0.78 -7.36 24.39
C GLU A 79 0.29 -8.35 23.35
N LYS A 80 -0.70 -9.17 23.66
CA LYS A 80 -1.28 -10.14 22.71
C LYS A 80 -1.83 -9.47 21.45
N VAL A 81 -2.54 -8.35 21.60
CA VAL A 81 -3.04 -7.55 20.45
C VAL A 81 -1.90 -6.93 19.64
N ILE A 82 -0.79 -6.56 20.29
CA ILE A 82 0.39 -6.01 19.62
C ILE A 82 1.17 -7.12 18.90
N GLU A 83 1.33 -8.28 19.52
CA GLU A 83 1.93 -9.48 18.95
C GLU A 83 1.16 -9.97 17.72
N GLU A 84 -0.17 -10.08 17.82
CA GLU A 84 -1.03 -10.41 16.68
C GLU A 84 -0.87 -9.40 15.52
N LYS A 85 -0.77 -8.10 15.83
CA LYS A 85 -0.53 -7.06 14.82
C LYS A 85 0.87 -7.08 14.21
N ASN A 86 1.83 -7.68 14.90
CA ASN A 86 3.24 -7.73 14.49
C ASN A 86 3.68 -9.14 14.05
N LYS A 87 2.77 -10.12 14.03
CA LYS A 87 3.05 -11.53 13.75
C LYS A 87 3.80 -11.74 12.42
N ASP A 88 3.52 -10.90 11.44
CA ASP A 88 4.09 -10.96 10.09
C ASP A 88 5.18 -9.90 9.83
N ARG A 89 5.75 -9.27 10.88
CA ARG A 89 6.79 -8.23 10.79
C ARG A 89 8.14 -8.72 11.30
N GLU A 90 9.26 -8.11 10.87
CA GLU A 90 10.60 -8.44 11.40
C GLU A 90 10.72 -8.02 12.86
N ASP A 91 11.43 -8.82 13.65
CA ASP A 91 12.22 -8.26 14.73
C ASP A 91 13.51 -7.74 14.09
N LEU A 92 13.65 -6.41 14.01
CA LEU A 92 14.93 -5.83 13.65
C LEU A 92 15.96 -6.19 14.74
N PRO A 93 17.21 -6.53 14.40
CA PRO A 93 18.31 -6.44 15.37
C PRO A 93 18.37 -5.00 15.92
N ALA A 94 18.88 -4.83 17.14
CA ALA A 94 18.95 -3.61 17.96
C ALA A 94 18.40 -2.32 17.31
N ILE A 95 17.36 -1.74 17.90
CA ILE A 95 16.61 -0.60 17.34
C ILE A 95 17.57 0.46 16.78
N PRO A 96 17.51 0.76 15.47
CA PRO A 96 18.43 1.70 14.86
C PRO A 96 18.25 3.11 15.47
N PRO A 97 19.29 3.96 15.45
CA PRO A 97 19.22 5.30 15.99
C PRO A 97 18.09 6.14 15.38
N GLU A 98 17.63 5.82 14.17
CA GLU A 98 16.53 6.52 13.49
C GLU A 98 15.31 5.62 13.28
N VAL A 99 14.13 6.06 13.73
CA VAL A 99 12.88 5.29 13.63
C VAL A 99 11.70 6.16 13.21
N TYR A 100 10.71 5.55 12.54
CA TYR A 100 9.42 6.20 12.30
C TYR A 100 8.46 5.90 13.45
N VAL A 101 8.04 6.94 14.17
CA VAL A 101 7.24 6.81 15.39
C VAL A 101 5.96 7.61 15.27
N LYS A 102 4.86 7.02 15.73
CA LYS A 102 3.63 7.76 16.02
C LYS A 102 3.83 8.69 17.21
N THR A 103 4.03 9.97 16.96
CA THR A 103 4.29 10.97 18.00
C THR A 103 2.99 11.55 18.56
N VAL A 104 3.02 11.88 19.85
CA VAL A 104 1.93 12.54 20.56
C VAL A 104 2.47 13.86 21.11
N GLN A 105 1.74 14.95 20.87
CA GLN A 105 2.14 16.26 21.36
C GLN A 105 1.83 16.41 22.88
N LYS A 106 2.63 17.21 23.61
CA LYS A 106 2.50 17.48 25.05
C LYS A 106 1.19 18.25 25.32
N GLN A 107 0.78 19.12 24.40
CA GLN A 107 -0.52 19.79 24.37
C GLN A 107 -1.12 19.64 22.96
N SER A 108 -2.30 19.02 22.80
CA SER A 108 -2.89 18.88 21.45
C SER A 108 -4.39 18.60 21.39
N LYS A 109 -5.04 19.28 20.43
CA LYS A 109 -6.36 19.00 19.82
C LYS A 109 -6.23 18.36 18.42
N THR A 110 -5.04 17.93 18.02
CA THR A 110 -4.68 17.47 16.66
C THR A 110 -4.40 15.96 16.61
N LYS A 111 -4.71 15.35 15.46
CA LYS A 111 -4.51 13.90 15.25
C LYS A 111 -3.02 13.54 15.26
N PRO A 112 -2.62 12.42 15.89
CA PRO A 112 -1.23 11.97 15.94
C PRO A 112 -0.70 11.61 14.55
N LYS A 113 0.57 11.94 14.29
CA LYS A 113 1.27 11.71 13.01
C LYS A 113 2.48 10.80 13.20
N TYR A 114 2.91 10.13 12.14
CA TYR A 114 4.17 9.39 12.13
C TYR A 114 5.29 10.30 11.66
N ASN A 115 6.33 10.47 12.49
CA ASN A 115 7.50 11.27 12.18
C ASN A 115 8.77 10.41 12.27
N LYS A 116 9.81 10.79 11.53
CA LYS A 116 11.15 10.22 11.68
C LYS A 116 11.83 10.88 12.87
N GLU A 117 12.16 10.11 13.90
CA GLU A 117 12.74 10.57 15.17
C GLU A 117 14.00 9.76 15.50
N ILE A 118 14.91 10.36 16.29
CA ILE A 118 16.15 9.70 16.72
C ILE A 118 15.94 9.10 18.11
N ILE A 119 16.29 7.82 18.32
CA ILE A 119 16.28 7.16 19.63
C ILE A 119 17.58 7.46 20.36
N LYS A 120 17.44 7.92 21.61
CA LYS A 120 18.54 8.22 22.52
C LYS A 120 18.85 7.04 23.44
N THR A 121 17.82 6.46 24.05
CA THR A 121 17.94 5.33 24.99
C THR A 121 16.72 4.44 24.91
N ILE A 122 16.92 3.15 25.21
CA ILE A 122 15.87 2.13 25.19
C ILE A 122 15.81 1.50 26.58
N ASP A 123 14.59 1.39 27.08
CA ASP A 123 14.26 0.69 28.32
C ASP A 123 13.54 -0.60 27.92
N HIS A 124 14.28 -1.71 27.99
CA HIS A 124 13.80 -3.03 27.59
C HIS A 124 12.79 -3.61 28.58
N GLU A 125 12.88 -3.26 29.87
CA GLU A 125 11.95 -3.72 30.90
C GLU A 125 10.58 -3.04 30.74
N LEU A 126 10.57 -1.74 30.49
CA LEU A 126 9.33 -0.98 30.31
C LEU A 126 8.84 -0.95 28.85
N LYS A 127 9.58 -1.57 27.91
CA LYS A 127 9.33 -1.51 26.47
C LYS A 127 9.11 -0.07 25.97
N THR A 128 9.96 0.85 26.43
CA THR A 128 9.90 2.27 26.03
C THR A 128 11.23 2.76 25.45
N ALA A 129 11.17 3.81 24.64
CA ALA A 129 12.35 4.52 24.14
C ALA A 129 12.24 6.01 24.42
N GLN A 130 13.38 6.65 24.72
CA GLN A 130 13.50 8.11 24.67
C GLN A 130 13.88 8.51 23.25
N ILE A 131 13.11 9.42 22.67
CA ILE A 131 13.41 10.05 21.38
C ILE A 131 13.92 11.47 21.58
N ILE A 132 14.67 11.97 20.60
CA ILE A 132 15.02 13.37 20.44
C ILE A 132 13.97 13.99 19.52
N PRO A 133 12.91 14.61 20.07
CA PRO A 133 11.86 15.16 19.25
C PRO A 133 12.36 16.35 18.44
N ARG A 134 12.05 16.39 17.14
CA ARG A 134 12.30 17.58 16.31
C ARG A 134 11.50 18.81 16.74
N HIS A 135 10.40 18.61 17.47
CA HIS A 135 9.49 19.68 17.90
C HIS A 135 9.31 19.68 19.42
N HIS A 136 9.52 20.83 20.08
CA HIS A 136 9.50 20.98 21.54
C HIS A 136 8.20 20.48 22.20
N ASN A 137 7.07 20.61 21.50
CA ASN A 137 5.76 20.11 21.93
C ASN A 137 5.57 18.59 21.72
N THR A 138 6.59 17.79 21.37
CA THR A 138 6.44 16.33 21.21
C THR A 138 6.86 15.60 22.47
N LYS A 139 6.14 14.55 22.88
CA LYS A 139 6.54 13.71 24.01
C LYS A 139 7.83 12.95 23.69
N GLU A 140 8.79 13.07 24.60
CA GLU A 140 10.13 12.48 24.46
C GLU A 140 10.15 10.97 24.78
N LYS A 141 9.19 10.47 25.56
CA LYS A 141 9.08 9.04 25.88
C LYS A 141 7.98 8.39 25.06
N ILE A 142 8.32 7.31 24.35
CA ILE A 142 7.41 6.56 23.50
C ILE A 142 7.43 5.07 23.87
N HIS A 143 6.32 4.37 23.62
CA HIS A 143 6.29 2.92 23.74
C HIS A 143 6.82 2.28 22.44
N LEU A 144 7.58 1.19 22.54
CA LEU A 144 8.19 0.52 21.38
C LEU A 144 7.14 0.07 20.33
N SER A 145 5.90 -0.19 20.74
CA SER A 145 4.79 -0.50 19.82
C SER A 145 4.42 0.63 18.86
N ASN A 146 4.84 1.87 19.13
CA ASN A 146 4.56 3.02 18.28
C ASN A 146 5.62 3.19 17.17
N ILE A 147 6.67 2.38 17.19
CA ILE A 147 7.69 2.32 16.14
C ILE A 147 7.13 1.49 14.97
N ARG A 148 7.17 2.07 13.78
CA ARG A 148 6.84 1.35 12.55
C ARG A 148 8.01 0.44 12.17
N ARG A 149 7.77 -0.86 12.15
CA ARG A 149 8.75 -1.88 11.73
C ARG A 149 8.66 -2.13 10.21
N PRO A 150 9.79 -2.38 9.52
CA PRO A 150 9.76 -2.85 8.14
C PRO A 150 9.05 -4.21 8.05
N LYS A 151 8.44 -4.49 6.90
CA LYS A 151 7.90 -5.82 6.60
C LYS A 151 9.06 -6.81 6.47
N LYS A 152 8.88 -8.05 6.94
CA LYS A 152 9.77 -9.17 6.60
C LYS A 152 9.95 -9.22 5.10
N PHE A 153 11.19 -9.29 4.64
CA PHE A 153 11.41 -9.90 3.33
C PHE A 153 10.80 -11.30 3.41
N SER A 154 9.91 -11.65 2.50
CA SER A 154 9.59 -13.06 2.34
C SER A 154 10.88 -13.82 2.03
N GLU A 155 11.02 -15.01 2.61
CA GLU A 155 12.16 -15.90 2.37
C GLU A 155 12.36 -16.14 0.85
N SER A 156 11.27 -16.09 0.09
CA SER A 156 11.25 -16.15 -1.36
C SER A 156 11.97 -14.96 -2.03
N VAL A 157 11.86 -13.73 -1.52
CA VAL A 157 12.60 -12.58 -2.08
C VAL A 157 14.08 -12.66 -1.73
N ILE A 158 14.42 -13.05 -0.50
CA ILE A 158 15.82 -13.25 -0.11
C ILE A 158 16.45 -14.31 -1.01
N ASN A 159 15.78 -15.46 -1.16
CA ASN A 159 16.23 -16.49 -2.08
C ASN A 159 16.37 -15.92 -3.49
N ALA A 160 15.33 -15.27 -4.06
CA ALA A 160 15.33 -14.72 -5.40
C ALA A 160 16.48 -13.72 -5.68
N TRP A 161 16.92 -12.99 -4.66
CA TRP A 161 17.96 -11.97 -4.76
C TRP A 161 19.36 -12.42 -4.35
N ASP A 162 19.52 -13.69 -3.97
CA ASP A 162 20.81 -14.30 -3.70
C ASP A 162 21.56 -14.51 -5.02
N ASP A 163 22.56 -13.67 -5.28
CA ASP A 163 23.37 -13.69 -6.49
C ASP A 163 24.49 -14.74 -6.47
N THR A 164 24.62 -15.49 -5.37
CA THR A 164 25.55 -16.62 -5.24
C THR A 164 24.94 -17.94 -5.74
N LEU A 165 23.61 -17.99 -5.87
CA LEU A 165 22.88 -19.13 -6.42
C LEU A 165 22.84 -19.11 -7.96
N ASP A 166 22.37 -20.20 -8.56
CA ASP A 166 22.27 -20.32 -10.02
C ASP A 166 21.32 -19.27 -10.62
N ARG A 167 21.91 -18.32 -11.35
CA ARG A 167 21.21 -17.22 -12.04
C ARG A 167 20.24 -17.70 -13.13
N SER A 168 20.45 -18.90 -13.67
CA SER A 168 19.60 -19.49 -14.71
C SER A 168 18.39 -20.25 -14.16
N GLU A 169 18.34 -20.47 -12.85
CA GLU A 169 17.23 -21.14 -12.16
C GLU A 169 15.91 -20.40 -12.43
N VAL A 170 14.89 -21.14 -12.87
CA VAL A 170 13.54 -20.63 -13.08
C VAL A 170 12.78 -20.65 -11.77
N LEU A 171 12.43 -19.47 -11.25
CA LEU A 171 11.76 -19.31 -9.95
C LEU A 171 10.24 -19.20 -10.07
N THR A 172 9.74 -18.73 -11.21
CA THR A 172 8.32 -18.78 -11.52
C THR A 172 8.07 -18.94 -13.02
N LYS A 173 6.97 -19.61 -13.36
CA LYS A 173 6.55 -19.87 -14.74
C LYS A 173 5.06 -19.62 -14.89
N LYS A 174 4.69 -18.62 -15.68
CA LYS A 174 3.29 -18.27 -15.97
C LYS A 174 3.18 -17.44 -17.24
N PHE A 175 1.99 -17.40 -17.85
CA PHE A 175 1.72 -16.64 -19.08
C PHE A 175 2.60 -17.03 -20.29
N GLY A 176 3.20 -18.23 -20.25
CA GLY A 176 4.19 -18.66 -21.25
C GLY A 176 5.58 -18.04 -21.06
N LEU A 177 5.82 -17.34 -19.95
CA LEU A 177 7.10 -16.75 -19.57
C LEU A 177 7.74 -17.59 -18.45
N ASN A 178 9.06 -17.76 -18.53
CA ASN A 178 9.88 -18.31 -17.45
C ASN A 178 10.71 -17.15 -16.87
N ILE A 179 10.51 -16.87 -15.60
CA ILE A 179 11.26 -15.84 -14.87
C ILE A 179 12.38 -16.53 -14.10
N THR A 180 13.60 -16.18 -14.45
CA THR A 180 14.79 -16.71 -13.78
C THR A 180 15.22 -15.83 -12.62
N ARG A 181 16.16 -16.34 -11.82
CA ARG A 181 16.88 -15.58 -10.82
C ARG A 181 17.56 -14.33 -11.41
N GLU A 182 18.23 -14.46 -12.55
CA GLU A 182 18.82 -13.32 -13.27
C GLU A 182 17.77 -12.23 -13.57
N ASP A 183 16.55 -12.64 -13.97
CA ASP A 183 15.46 -11.70 -14.22
C ASP A 183 15.04 -10.97 -12.93
N LEU A 184 14.86 -11.69 -11.82
CA LEU A 184 14.47 -11.09 -10.53
C LEU A 184 15.57 -10.24 -9.89
N LEU A 185 16.84 -10.52 -10.17
CA LEU A 185 17.97 -9.66 -9.75
C LEU A 185 17.88 -8.26 -10.36
N THR A 186 17.18 -8.06 -11.48
CA THR A 186 16.93 -6.73 -12.03
C THR A 186 16.03 -5.86 -11.14
N LEU A 187 15.23 -6.48 -10.26
CA LEU A 187 14.44 -5.76 -9.25
C LEU A 187 15.27 -5.34 -8.03
N ARG A 188 16.45 -5.93 -7.82
CA ARG A 188 17.29 -5.64 -6.66
C ARG A 188 17.91 -4.24 -6.78
N GLU A 189 17.79 -3.46 -5.70
CA GLU A 189 18.45 -2.16 -5.52
C GLU A 189 18.24 -1.22 -6.73
N SER A 190 19.33 -0.78 -7.36
CA SER A 190 19.38 0.20 -8.44
C SER A 190 19.51 -0.42 -9.83
N ASN A 191 19.20 -1.70 -9.97
CA ASN A 191 19.26 -2.38 -11.27
C ASN A 191 18.10 -1.93 -12.18
N TRP A 192 18.37 -1.91 -13.48
CA TRP A 192 17.37 -1.59 -14.50
C TRP A 192 16.51 -2.82 -14.75
N LEU A 193 15.19 -2.65 -14.71
CA LEU A 193 14.27 -3.75 -15.04
C LEU A 193 14.47 -4.18 -16.49
N ASN A 194 14.54 -5.49 -16.69
CA ASN A 194 14.52 -6.05 -18.04
C ASN A 194 13.09 -6.17 -18.58
N ASP A 195 13.00 -6.52 -19.86
CA ASP A 195 11.75 -6.68 -20.59
C ASP A 195 10.89 -7.82 -20.03
N LYS A 196 11.48 -8.94 -19.58
CA LYS A 196 10.73 -10.06 -19.01
C LYS A 196 9.99 -9.68 -17.74
N ILE A 197 10.62 -8.94 -16.83
CA ILE A 197 9.97 -8.47 -15.59
C ILE A 197 8.79 -7.56 -15.92
N ILE A 198 8.96 -6.61 -16.85
CA ILE A 198 7.88 -5.72 -17.26
C ILE A 198 6.75 -6.50 -17.94
N ASN A 199 7.07 -7.39 -18.88
CA ASN A 199 6.07 -8.22 -19.58
C ASN A 199 5.27 -9.09 -18.61
N PHE A 200 5.94 -9.73 -17.65
CA PHE A 200 5.29 -10.57 -16.64
C PHE A 200 4.37 -9.74 -15.74
N TYR A 201 4.83 -8.57 -15.30
CA TYR A 201 4.05 -7.70 -14.44
C TYR A 201 2.82 -7.11 -15.14
N MET A 202 2.94 -6.78 -16.43
CA MET A 202 1.81 -6.38 -17.27
C MET A 202 0.76 -7.51 -17.39
N GLU A 203 1.18 -8.76 -17.53
CA GLU A 203 0.27 -9.91 -17.53
C GLU A 203 -0.40 -10.15 -16.16
N LEU A 204 0.28 -9.85 -15.04
CA LEU A 204 -0.35 -9.87 -13.72
C LEU A 204 -1.47 -8.83 -13.59
N ILE A 205 -1.27 -7.63 -14.16
CA ILE A 205 -2.30 -6.58 -14.21
C ILE A 205 -3.51 -7.06 -15.01
N ASP A 206 -3.28 -7.63 -16.20
CA ASP A 206 -4.34 -8.18 -17.02
C ASP A 206 -5.04 -9.39 -16.39
N GLN A 207 -4.31 -10.24 -15.67
CA GLN A 207 -4.90 -11.33 -14.91
C GLN A 207 -5.85 -10.79 -13.84
N ARG A 208 -5.42 -9.81 -13.06
CA ARG A 208 -6.24 -9.21 -12.01
C ARG A 208 -7.52 -8.60 -12.58
N SER A 209 -7.41 -7.94 -13.73
CA SER A 209 -8.58 -7.42 -14.49
C SER A 209 -9.54 -8.54 -14.89
N ARG A 210 -9.04 -9.67 -15.42
CA ARG A 210 -9.85 -10.84 -15.77
C ARG A 210 -10.53 -11.50 -14.55
N GLN A 211 -9.87 -11.48 -13.40
CA GLN A 211 -10.36 -12.11 -12.16
C GLN A 211 -11.37 -11.24 -11.40
N ASN A 212 -11.32 -9.92 -11.56
CA ASN A 212 -12.16 -8.98 -10.84
C ASN A 212 -13.01 -8.11 -11.78
N HIS A 213 -14.26 -8.54 -12.00
CA HIS A 213 -15.25 -7.87 -12.84
C HIS A 213 -15.64 -6.43 -12.39
N LYS A 214 -15.18 -5.98 -11.22
CA LYS A 214 -15.36 -4.58 -10.77
C LYS A 214 -14.29 -3.65 -11.32
N LEU A 215 -13.20 -4.19 -11.85
CA LEU A 215 -12.11 -3.42 -12.45
C LEU A 215 -12.35 -3.24 -13.95
N PRO A 216 -11.75 -2.20 -14.57
CA PRO A 216 -11.75 -2.06 -16.03
C PRO A 216 -11.08 -3.29 -16.66
N THR A 217 -11.61 -3.70 -17.82
CA THR A 217 -10.98 -4.73 -18.66
C THR A 217 -9.69 -4.17 -19.27
N THR A 218 -8.56 -4.82 -18.99
CA THR A 218 -7.25 -4.39 -19.48
C THR A 218 -6.70 -5.33 -20.55
N PHE A 219 -5.85 -4.79 -21.41
CA PHE A 219 -4.95 -5.56 -22.27
C PHE A 219 -3.61 -4.86 -22.35
N SER A 220 -2.55 -5.60 -22.10
CA SER A 220 -1.19 -5.10 -22.12
C SER A 220 -0.41 -5.73 -23.26
N PHE A 221 0.22 -4.89 -24.07
CA PHE A 221 1.16 -5.37 -25.08
C PHE A 221 2.48 -5.79 -24.44
N ASN A 222 3.17 -6.73 -25.09
CA ASN A 222 4.56 -6.96 -24.76
C ASN A 222 5.43 -5.74 -25.13
N THR A 223 6.58 -5.64 -24.48
CA THR A 223 7.57 -4.57 -24.64
C THR A 223 8.15 -4.43 -26.05
N PHE A 224 7.91 -5.40 -26.94
CA PHE A 224 8.46 -5.42 -28.30
C PHE A 224 7.54 -4.81 -29.36
N LEU A 225 6.29 -4.45 -29.01
CA LEU A 225 5.35 -3.86 -29.97
C LEU A 225 5.95 -2.63 -30.65
N TYR A 226 6.35 -1.63 -29.86
CA TYR A 226 6.78 -0.34 -30.41
C TYR A 226 8.07 -0.46 -31.22
N VAL A 227 9.03 -1.26 -30.74
CA VAL A 227 10.28 -1.54 -31.48
C VAL A 227 9.97 -2.19 -32.83
N SER A 228 9.04 -3.15 -32.86
CA SER A 228 8.64 -3.84 -34.09
C SER A 228 7.86 -2.93 -35.03
N LEU A 229 7.01 -2.06 -34.49
CA LEU A 229 6.27 -1.05 -35.25
C LEU A 229 7.25 -0.08 -35.94
N LYS A 230 8.23 0.47 -35.21
CA LYS A 230 9.24 1.37 -35.81
C LYS A 230 10.12 0.68 -36.85
N ALA A 231 10.38 -0.61 -36.69
CA ALA A 231 11.25 -1.37 -37.59
C ALA A 231 10.58 -1.82 -38.90
N GLY A 232 9.24 -1.90 -38.96
CA GLY A 232 8.56 -2.46 -40.14
C GLY A 232 7.11 -2.04 -40.35
N GLY A 233 6.65 -0.99 -39.67
CA GLY A 233 5.29 -0.49 -39.74
C GLY A 233 4.24 -1.50 -39.25
N TYR A 234 2.98 -1.20 -39.56
CA TYR A 234 1.84 -2.02 -39.13
C TYR A 234 1.92 -3.48 -39.60
N THR A 235 2.43 -3.73 -40.81
CA THR A 235 2.58 -5.08 -41.38
C THR A 235 3.33 -6.03 -40.46
N ARG A 236 4.33 -5.53 -39.70
CA ARG A 236 5.13 -6.34 -38.77
C ARG A 236 4.39 -6.66 -37.47
N VAL A 237 3.43 -5.82 -37.07
CA VAL A 237 2.72 -5.94 -35.78
C VAL A 237 1.26 -6.34 -35.91
N LYS A 238 0.69 -6.42 -37.11
CA LYS A 238 -0.73 -6.74 -37.38
C LYS A 238 -1.25 -8.04 -36.71
N ASN A 239 -0.35 -8.96 -36.38
CA ASN A 239 -0.68 -10.24 -35.76
C ASN A 239 -0.54 -10.25 -34.22
N TYR A 240 -0.03 -9.17 -33.61
CA TYR A 240 0.12 -9.08 -32.14
C TYR A 240 -1.23 -9.21 -31.43
N THR A 241 -2.31 -8.80 -32.09
CA THR A 241 -3.70 -8.83 -31.61
C THR A 241 -4.52 -9.93 -32.28
N ARG A 242 -3.89 -11.00 -32.81
CA ARG A 242 -4.62 -12.06 -33.53
C ARG A 242 -5.75 -12.69 -32.69
N LYS A 243 -5.56 -12.79 -31.38
CA LYS A 243 -6.50 -13.46 -30.45
C LYS A 243 -7.30 -12.47 -29.58
N THR A 244 -7.13 -11.16 -29.77
CA THR A 244 -7.71 -10.14 -28.89
C THR A 244 -8.25 -8.99 -29.72
N ASP A 245 -9.49 -8.61 -29.46
CA ASP A 245 -10.04 -7.34 -29.93
C ASP A 245 -9.67 -6.23 -28.94
N LEU A 246 -8.85 -5.28 -29.39
CA LEU A 246 -8.47 -4.13 -28.58
C LEU A 246 -9.66 -3.23 -28.25
N PHE A 247 -10.61 -3.11 -29.17
CA PHE A 247 -11.71 -2.15 -29.09
C PHE A 247 -12.82 -2.60 -28.13
N GLU A 248 -12.74 -3.82 -27.62
CA GLU A 248 -13.60 -4.34 -26.55
C GLU A 248 -13.02 -4.08 -25.14
N LYS A 249 -11.78 -3.58 -25.03
CA LYS A 249 -11.11 -3.31 -23.76
C LYS A 249 -11.43 -1.91 -23.25
N ASP A 250 -11.44 -1.76 -21.94
CA ASP A 250 -11.56 -0.44 -21.31
C ASP A 250 -10.23 0.32 -21.38
N ILE A 251 -9.13 -0.38 -21.07
CA ILE A 251 -7.79 0.19 -20.97
C ILE A 251 -6.78 -0.70 -21.70
N ILE A 252 -5.89 -0.08 -22.48
CA ILE A 252 -4.77 -0.77 -23.11
C ILE A 252 -3.47 -0.15 -22.63
N PHE A 253 -2.52 -1.00 -22.23
CA PHE A 253 -1.17 -0.58 -21.83
C PHE A 253 -0.15 -0.96 -22.89
N ILE A 254 0.72 -0.03 -23.25
CA ILE A 254 1.84 -0.27 -24.17
C ILE A 254 3.13 0.21 -23.48
N PRO A 255 3.94 -0.71 -22.94
CA PRO A 255 5.28 -0.38 -22.48
C PRO A 255 6.16 0.00 -23.68
N ILE A 256 6.85 1.13 -23.58
CA ILE A 256 7.71 1.66 -24.65
C ILE A 256 9.16 1.67 -24.16
N PHE A 257 10.03 0.96 -24.87
CA PHE A 257 11.47 1.09 -24.71
C PHE A 257 12.07 1.87 -25.87
N LYS A 258 12.64 3.04 -25.58
CA LYS A 258 13.34 3.87 -26.57
C LYS A 258 14.48 4.62 -25.90
N ALA A 259 15.67 4.57 -26.49
CA ALA A 259 16.86 5.27 -25.99
C ALA A 259 17.12 5.02 -24.48
N ALA A 260 17.23 3.75 -24.10
CA ALA A 260 17.57 3.30 -22.75
C ALA A 260 16.63 3.82 -21.64
N HIS A 261 15.35 4.03 -21.96
CA HIS A 261 14.35 4.52 -21.00
C HIS A 261 12.98 3.90 -21.25
N TRP A 262 12.33 3.46 -20.18
CA TRP A 262 11.00 2.88 -20.18
C TRP A 262 9.93 3.97 -20.01
N ARG A 263 8.89 3.91 -20.84
CA ARG A 263 7.70 4.78 -20.78
C ARG A 263 6.44 3.94 -20.90
N LEU A 264 5.29 4.54 -20.60
CA LEU A 264 4.00 3.90 -20.74
C LEU A 264 3.07 4.74 -21.62
N ILE A 265 2.48 4.10 -22.61
CA ILE A 265 1.27 4.61 -23.27
C ILE A 265 0.07 3.91 -22.64
N THR A 266 -0.96 4.68 -22.30
CA THR A 266 -2.26 4.18 -21.85
C THR A 266 -3.35 4.65 -22.80
N ILE A 267 -4.14 3.72 -23.34
CA ILE A 267 -5.26 4.03 -24.23
C ILE A 267 -6.56 3.69 -23.50
N TYR A 268 -7.47 4.65 -23.40
CA TYR A 268 -8.81 4.49 -22.87
C TYR A 268 -9.79 4.50 -24.04
N ILE A 269 -10.26 3.32 -24.46
CA ILE A 269 -11.11 3.18 -25.67
C ILE A 269 -12.42 3.96 -25.50
N LYS A 270 -13.14 3.72 -24.40
CA LYS A 270 -14.43 4.37 -24.13
C LYS A 270 -14.33 5.88 -23.93
N LEU A 271 -13.19 6.36 -23.44
CA LEU A 271 -12.93 7.79 -23.24
C LEU A 271 -12.30 8.46 -24.46
N GLN A 272 -12.00 7.68 -25.52
CA GLN A 272 -11.32 8.16 -26.72
C GLN A 272 -10.06 8.96 -26.36
N LYS A 273 -9.20 8.40 -25.50
CA LYS A 273 -8.05 9.12 -24.94
C LYS A 273 -6.78 8.27 -24.99
N ILE A 274 -5.69 8.85 -25.46
CA ILE A 274 -4.33 8.29 -25.37
C ILE A 274 -3.51 9.18 -24.43
N GLU A 275 -2.92 8.56 -23.43
CA GLU A 275 -2.04 9.21 -22.46
C GLU A 275 -0.62 8.67 -22.60
N TYR A 276 0.35 9.58 -22.63
CA TYR A 276 1.77 9.29 -22.53
C TYR A 276 2.27 9.62 -21.11
N LEU A 277 2.92 8.65 -20.48
CA LEU A 277 3.45 8.73 -19.13
C LEU A 277 4.96 8.45 -19.15
N ASP A 278 5.73 9.44 -18.71
CA ASP A 278 7.19 9.38 -18.62
C ASP A 278 7.65 9.89 -17.26
N SER A 279 8.29 9.03 -16.47
CA SER A 279 8.81 9.36 -15.14
C SER A 279 10.01 10.32 -15.15
N LEU A 280 10.64 10.57 -16.30
CA LEU A 280 11.64 11.62 -16.51
C LEU A 280 11.05 12.89 -17.12
N GLY A 281 9.74 12.92 -17.41
CA GLY A 281 9.05 14.10 -17.95
C GLY A 281 9.50 14.52 -19.35
N LYS A 282 10.10 13.61 -20.13
CA LYS A 282 10.53 13.91 -21.51
C LYS A 282 9.32 13.99 -22.44
N ASP A 283 9.47 14.71 -23.55
CA ASP A 283 8.45 14.78 -24.60
C ASP A 283 8.24 13.40 -25.25
N GLY A 284 6.97 13.05 -25.49
CA GLY A 284 6.54 11.83 -26.16
C GLY A 284 5.62 12.06 -27.35
N THR A 285 5.67 13.26 -27.95
CA THR A 285 4.75 13.65 -29.03
C THR A 285 4.88 12.73 -30.25
N ASP A 286 6.10 12.31 -30.59
CA ASP A 286 6.35 11.36 -31.68
C ASP A 286 5.77 9.98 -31.40
N ILE A 287 5.92 9.48 -30.17
CA ILE A 287 5.37 8.20 -29.73
C ILE A 287 3.83 8.24 -29.77
N LEU A 288 3.22 9.33 -29.32
CA LEU A 288 1.76 9.50 -29.38
C LEU A 288 1.22 9.43 -30.82
N GLU A 289 1.89 10.09 -31.76
CA GLU A 289 1.50 10.08 -33.17
C GLU A 289 1.69 8.68 -33.79
N ASP A 290 2.80 8.00 -33.48
CA ASP A 290 3.04 6.62 -33.92
C ASP A 290 1.94 5.67 -33.43
N ILE A 291 1.51 5.78 -32.16
CA ILE A 291 0.46 4.93 -31.59
C ILE A 291 -0.93 5.28 -32.15
N LYS A 292 -1.21 6.56 -32.41
CA LYS A 292 -2.45 6.99 -33.08
C LYS A 292 -2.58 6.35 -34.47
N ASN A 293 -1.49 6.35 -35.24
CA ASN A 293 -1.45 5.73 -36.55
C ASN A 293 -1.64 4.21 -36.45
N TYR A 294 -0.94 3.55 -35.52
CA TYR A 294 -1.14 2.13 -35.23
C TYR A 294 -2.61 1.79 -34.93
N LEU A 295 -3.27 2.56 -34.06
CA LEU A 295 -4.65 2.29 -33.67
C LEU A 295 -5.64 2.46 -34.85
N THR A 296 -5.37 3.42 -35.73
CA THR A 296 -6.16 3.67 -36.94
C THR A 296 -6.02 2.52 -37.94
N GLU A 297 -4.80 2.04 -38.17
CA GLU A 297 -4.54 0.88 -39.03
C GLU A 297 -5.11 -0.43 -38.44
N GLU A 298 -4.99 -0.60 -37.12
CA GLU A 298 -5.55 -1.75 -36.40
C GLU A 298 -7.08 -1.80 -36.51
N HIS A 299 -7.74 -0.66 -36.33
CA HIS A 299 -9.20 -0.58 -36.51
C HIS A 299 -9.60 -0.89 -37.96
N ASN A 300 -8.88 -0.34 -38.94
CA ASN A 300 -9.15 -0.62 -40.35
C ASN A 300 -8.98 -2.11 -40.68
N HIS A 301 -7.92 -2.75 -40.20
CA HIS A 301 -7.67 -4.16 -40.42
C HIS A 301 -8.69 -5.08 -39.73
N LYS A 302 -9.16 -4.73 -38.52
CA LYS A 302 -10.06 -5.57 -37.72
C LYS A 302 -11.55 -5.31 -37.96
N LYS A 303 -11.92 -4.07 -38.27
CA LYS A 303 -13.30 -3.59 -38.38
C LYS A 303 -13.67 -3.13 -39.80
N GLY A 304 -12.71 -3.09 -40.72
CA GLY A 304 -12.93 -2.73 -42.12
C GLY A 304 -13.11 -1.24 -42.38
N THR A 305 -12.94 -0.39 -41.37
CA THR A 305 -13.04 1.07 -41.47
C THR A 305 -11.93 1.75 -40.67
N PRO A 306 -11.39 2.90 -41.09
CA PRO A 306 -10.47 3.67 -40.27
C PRO A 306 -11.13 4.11 -38.96
N LEU A 307 -10.35 4.15 -37.86
CA LEU A 307 -10.83 4.74 -36.61
C LEU A 307 -10.95 6.26 -36.77
N ASP A 308 -12.14 6.81 -36.52
CA ASP A 308 -12.30 8.25 -36.41
C ASP A 308 -11.65 8.74 -35.11
N THR A 309 -10.52 9.43 -35.26
CA THR A 309 -9.75 10.01 -34.15
C THR A 309 -9.97 11.51 -33.96
N THR A 310 -10.92 12.11 -34.68
CA THR A 310 -11.15 13.57 -34.66
C THR A 310 -11.44 14.11 -33.26
N ASN A 311 -12.19 13.37 -32.45
CA ASN A 311 -12.54 13.74 -31.07
C ASN A 311 -11.64 13.12 -30.00
N TRP A 312 -10.58 12.40 -30.40
CA TRP A 312 -9.69 11.75 -29.46
C TRP A 312 -8.77 12.74 -28.76
N LYS A 313 -8.55 12.53 -27.46
CA LYS A 313 -7.61 13.33 -26.67
C LYS A 313 -6.24 12.65 -26.62
N PHE A 314 -5.23 13.35 -27.09
CA PHE A 314 -3.83 12.92 -27.02
C PHE A 314 -3.12 13.79 -26.00
N THR A 315 -2.67 13.20 -24.90
CA THR A 315 -2.16 13.98 -23.76
C THR A 315 -0.88 13.39 -23.20
N GLN A 316 0.10 14.25 -22.95
CA GLN A 316 1.23 13.93 -22.11
C GLN A 316 0.86 14.27 -20.65
N ARG A 317 0.95 13.27 -19.77
CA ARG A 317 0.65 13.46 -18.35
C ARG A 317 1.81 14.16 -17.66
N THR A 318 1.55 15.31 -17.06
CA THR A 318 2.51 16.13 -16.32
C THR A 318 2.23 16.18 -14.82
N ASP A 319 1.08 15.65 -14.40
CA ASP A 319 0.56 15.56 -13.04
C ASP A 319 0.96 14.26 -12.32
N ILE A 320 1.92 13.50 -12.88
CA ILE A 320 2.35 12.20 -12.35
C ILE A 320 3.68 12.31 -11.58
N PRO A 321 3.93 11.46 -10.58
CA PRO A 321 5.17 11.48 -9.80
C PRO A 321 6.41 11.18 -10.66
N LEU A 322 7.41 12.05 -10.67
CA LEU A 322 8.64 11.83 -11.43
C LEU A 322 9.67 11.02 -10.62
N GLN A 323 10.53 10.27 -11.32
CA GLN A 323 11.69 9.62 -10.72
C GLN A 323 12.79 10.64 -10.41
N GLN A 324 13.66 10.33 -9.45
CA GLN A 324 14.77 11.19 -9.03
C GLN A 324 16.15 10.59 -9.36
N ASN A 325 16.17 9.50 -10.11
CA ASN A 325 17.38 8.78 -10.55
C ASN A 325 17.21 8.34 -12.03
N ASN A 326 18.04 7.42 -12.53
CA ASN A 326 18.07 7.01 -13.94
C ASN A 326 17.78 5.52 -14.17
N ASP A 327 17.38 4.81 -13.12
CA ASP A 327 17.32 3.34 -13.02
C ASP A 327 15.92 2.81 -12.71
N ASP A 328 15.04 3.65 -12.15
CA ASP A 328 13.71 3.22 -11.72
C ASP A 328 12.61 3.31 -12.78
N CYS A 329 12.94 3.75 -14.01
CA CYS A 329 11.91 3.99 -15.05
C CYS A 329 10.99 2.78 -15.29
N GLY A 330 11.54 1.55 -15.28
CA GLY A 330 10.74 0.33 -15.41
C GLY A 330 9.78 0.10 -14.23
N VAL A 331 10.20 0.46 -13.01
CA VAL A 331 9.36 0.37 -11.80
C VAL A 331 8.20 1.37 -11.91
N PHE A 332 8.48 2.61 -12.31
CA PHE A 332 7.44 3.62 -12.49
C PHE A 332 6.42 3.19 -13.56
N VAL A 333 6.86 2.66 -14.71
CA VAL A 333 5.98 2.10 -15.75
C VAL A 333 5.02 1.04 -15.19
N CYS A 334 5.55 0.08 -14.43
CA CYS A 334 4.75 -0.98 -13.82
C CYS A 334 3.72 -0.43 -12.80
N GLN A 335 4.11 0.56 -12.01
CA GLN A 335 3.27 1.11 -10.93
C GLN A 335 2.23 2.09 -11.44
N TYR A 336 2.53 2.83 -12.52
CA TYR A 336 1.53 3.59 -13.27
C TYR A 336 0.46 2.66 -13.81
N ALA A 337 0.85 1.59 -14.53
CA ALA A 337 -0.10 0.63 -15.07
C ALA A 337 -0.91 -0.07 -13.96
N LYS A 338 -0.29 -0.46 -12.84
CA LYS A 338 -1.00 -1.08 -11.70
C LYS A 338 -2.07 -0.15 -11.13
N SER A 339 -1.77 1.14 -10.95
CA SER A 339 -2.72 2.13 -10.40
C SER A 339 -3.87 2.38 -11.38
N LEU A 340 -3.56 2.66 -12.65
CA LEU A 340 -4.55 2.94 -13.69
C LEU A 340 -5.46 1.74 -13.96
N GLY A 341 -4.90 0.52 -13.98
CA GLY A 341 -5.66 -0.73 -14.12
C GLY A 341 -6.59 -1.03 -12.94
N SER A 342 -6.34 -0.42 -11.77
CA SER A 342 -7.24 -0.44 -10.62
C SER A 342 -8.26 0.71 -10.60
N SER A 343 -8.23 1.62 -11.59
CA SER A 343 -8.92 2.92 -11.51
C SER A 343 -8.53 3.77 -10.29
N GLU A 344 -7.27 3.64 -9.85
CA GLU A 344 -6.70 4.40 -8.74
C GLU A 344 -5.82 5.56 -9.24
N GLU A 345 -5.68 6.59 -8.40
CA GLU A 345 -4.73 7.67 -8.67
C GLU A 345 -3.28 7.17 -8.56
N ILE A 346 -2.41 7.70 -9.42
CA ILE A 346 -0.97 7.41 -9.36
C ILE A 346 -0.37 8.16 -8.18
N GLN A 347 -0.02 7.43 -7.11
CA GLN A 347 0.51 8.02 -5.87
C GLN A 347 1.90 7.50 -5.46
N ILE A 348 2.59 6.78 -6.35
CA ILE A 348 3.93 6.26 -6.07
C ILE A 348 4.91 7.39 -5.79
N LYS A 349 5.70 7.26 -4.71
CA LYS A 349 6.77 8.21 -4.39
C LYS A 349 8.11 7.57 -4.61
N HIS A 350 9.07 8.37 -5.11
CA HIS A 350 10.44 7.93 -5.30
C HIS A 350 11.06 7.31 -4.03
N SER A 351 10.77 7.87 -2.87
CA SER A 351 11.24 7.35 -1.58
C SER A 351 10.69 5.98 -1.18
N GLN A 352 9.72 5.43 -1.91
CA GLN A 352 9.13 4.11 -1.67
C GLN A 352 9.66 3.06 -2.66
N ILE A 353 10.46 3.45 -3.64
CA ILE A 353 10.91 2.54 -4.69
C ILE A 353 11.65 1.31 -4.14
N PRO A 354 12.52 1.42 -3.12
CA PRO A 354 13.15 0.24 -2.53
C PRO A 354 12.12 -0.79 -2.00
N GLU A 355 11.04 -0.35 -1.37
CA GLU A 355 9.96 -1.23 -0.90
C GLU A 355 9.07 -1.73 -2.04
N VAL A 356 8.81 -0.89 -3.04
CA VAL A 356 8.02 -1.26 -4.22
C VAL A 356 8.73 -2.34 -5.04
N ARG A 357 10.04 -2.25 -5.23
CA ARG A 357 10.85 -3.27 -5.91
C ARG A 357 10.74 -4.64 -5.22
N LYS A 358 10.74 -4.65 -3.89
CA LYS A 358 10.50 -5.86 -3.09
C LYS A 358 9.10 -6.40 -3.31
N LEU A 359 8.09 -5.55 -3.21
CA LEU A 359 6.70 -5.93 -3.43
C LEU A 359 6.50 -6.53 -4.82
N MET A 360 7.06 -5.92 -5.86
CA MET A 360 7.00 -6.46 -7.22
C MET A 360 7.63 -7.85 -7.30
N CYS A 361 8.76 -8.08 -6.63
CA CYS A 361 9.38 -9.40 -6.58
C CYS A 361 8.45 -10.43 -5.90
N GLU A 362 7.80 -10.06 -4.79
CA GLU A 362 6.81 -10.90 -4.11
C GLU A 362 5.61 -11.22 -5.01
N GLU A 363 5.07 -10.22 -5.69
CA GLU A 363 3.91 -10.38 -6.59
C GLU A 363 4.23 -11.30 -7.78
N ILE A 364 5.44 -11.20 -8.33
CA ILE A 364 5.91 -12.05 -9.43
C ILE A 364 6.06 -13.49 -8.95
N LEU A 365 6.71 -13.71 -7.81
CA LEU A 365 6.88 -15.05 -7.21
C LEU A 365 5.52 -15.66 -6.81
N ALA A 366 4.61 -14.86 -6.26
CA ALA A 366 3.26 -15.27 -5.89
C ALA A 366 2.32 -15.44 -7.09
N ASN A 367 2.72 -14.96 -8.28
CA ASN A 367 1.91 -14.96 -9.49
C ASN A 367 0.57 -14.19 -9.36
N GLU A 368 0.55 -13.18 -8.49
CA GLU A 368 -0.63 -12.41 -8.10
C GLU A 368 -0.23 -11.02 -7.58
N LEU A 369 -1.00 -9.98 -7.92
CA LEU A 369 -0.81 -8.64 -7.38
C LEU A 369 -1.44 -8.54 -5.98
N LEU A 370 -0.68 -8.00 -5.02
CA LEU A 370 -1.06 -7.85 -3.61
C LEU A 370 -1.64 -6.48 -3.27
#